data_AF-A0A4P7W1J7-F1
#
_entry.id   AF-A0A4P7W1J7-F1
#
_cell.length_a   1.000
_cell.length_b   1.000
_cell.length_c   1.000
_cell.angle_alpha   90.00
_cell.angle_beta   90.00
_cell.angle_gamma   90.00
#
_symmetry.space_group_name_H-M   'P 1'
#
loop_
_entity.id
_entity.type
_entity.pdbx_description
1 polymer ?
#
loop_
_entity_poly.entity_id
_entity_poly.type
_entity_poly.pdbx_seq_one_letter_code
_entity_poly.pdbx_strand_id
1 'polypeptide(L)'
;MDSKTDDSSLLSPGTAKKRLGSYLLKYGVPLVISVGLCWLLFHNEDINPSKMWNIIRRDCDFRWIVLNIFFGIMAQVFRAARWQIQLRALGIRPSFWQLVLSILGTYSVNLVFPRLGEVWRTGYIANKEKAPFTTVFGSMVADRLADTLAVFILLLLTFIPAGTQLRSYLSQDGGMLSKLFDLLESPVLWGR
;
A
#
# COMPACT_ATOMS: atom_id res chain seq x y z
N MET A 1 43.80 22.49 -19.00
CA MET A 1 42.70 22.37 -19.96
C MET A 1 42.06 21.03 -19.71
N ASP A 2 41.14 21.04 -18.75
CA ASP A 2 40.45 19.89 -18.19
C ASP A 2 39.42 19.32 -19.17
N SER A 3 39.40 17.99 -19.31
CA SER A 3 38.23 17.27 -19.81
C SER A 3 38.25 15.82 -19.31
N LYS A 4 37.96 15.65 -18.01
CA LYS A 4 36.92 14.74 -17.49
C LYS A 4 36.69 13.43 -18.29
N THR A 5 37.65 12.51 -18.20
CA THR A 5 37.47 11.10 -18.60
C THR A 5 38.09 10.20 -17.55
N ASP A 6 37.59 10.25 -16.32
CA ASP A 6 38.01 9.29 -15.30
C ASP A 6 36.98 9.17 -14.16
N ASP A 7 35.82 8.59 -14.46
CA ASP A 7 34.82 8.22 -13.44
C ASP A 7 34.17 6.85 -13.76
N SER A 8 34.90 6.01 -14.51
CA SER A 8 34.54 4.61 -14.78
C SER A 8 35.28 3.62 -13.88
N SER A 9 36.08 4.11 -12.92
CA SER A 9 36.71 3.32 -11.87
C SER A 9 35.94 3.55 -10.56
N LEU A 10 35.83 2.53 -9.70
CA LEU A 10 35.21 2.55 -8.35
C LEU A 10 33.76 2.03 -8.18
N LEU A 11 33.32 1.05 -8.98
CA LEU A 11 32.29 0.12 -8.49
C LEU A 11 32.95 -0.99 -7.66
N SER A 12 33.17 -0.72 -6.37
CA SER A 12 33.62 -1.72 -5.40
C SER A 12 32.65 -2.91 -5.35
N PRO A 13 33.12 -4.17 -5.50
CA PRO A 13 32.28 -5.36 -5.53
C PRO A 13 31.49 -5.61 -4.23
N GLY A 14 31.87 -4.95 -3.13
CA GLY A 14 31.16 -5.04 -1.84
C GLY A 14 29.79 -4.33 -1.82
N THR A 15 29.62 -3.25 -2.58
CA THR A 15 28.38 -2.44 -2.57
C THR A 15 27.28 -3.07 -3.43
N ALA A 16 27.65 -3.73 -4.52
CA ALA A 16 26.72 -4.47 -5.38
C ALA A 16 26.10 -5.67 -4.64
N LYS A 17 26.89 -6.41 -3.85
CA LYS A 17 26.43 -7.58 -3.09
C LYS A 17 25.46 -7.21 -1.95
N LYS A 18 25.70 -6.09 -1.25
CA LYS A 18 24.75 -5.54 -0.26
C LYS A 18 23.46 -5.03 -0.90
N ARG A 19 23.52 -4.38 -2.07
CA ARG A 19 22.33 -3.98 -2.84
C ARG A 19 21.54 -5.20 -3.31
N LEU A 20 22.19 -6.21 -3.89
CA LEU A 20 21.55 -7.43 -4.36
C LEU A 20 20.90 -8.21 -3.21
N GLY A 21 21.59 -8.35 -2.07
CA GLY A 21 21.03 -8.93 -0.85
C GLY A 21 19.80 -8.18 -0.34
N SER A 22 19.82 -6.85 -0.39
CA SER A 22 18.66 -6.02 -0.03
C SER A 22 17.49 -6.15 -1.00
N TYR A 23 17.76 -6.41 -2.29
CA TYR A 23 16.74 -6.66 -3.30
C TYR A 23 16.16 -8.08 -3.19
N LEU A 24 17.01 -9.09 -2.93
CA LEU A 24 16.59 -10.46 -2.60
C LEU A 24 15.75 -10.49 -1.32
N LEU A 25 16.08 -9.70 -0.30
CA LEU A 25 15.21 -9.57 0.87
C LEU A 25 13.91 -8.84 0.53
N LYS A 26 13.97 -7.73 -0.22
CA LYS A 26 12.77 -6.94 -0.56
C LYS A 26 11.79 -7.66 -1.49
N TYR A 27 12.26 -8.53 -2.36
CA TYR A 27 11.41 -9.25 -3.33
C TYR A 27 11.24 -10.73 -2.99
N GLY A 28 12.26 -11.37 -2.43
CA GLY A 28 12.21 -12.77 -2.02
C GLY A 28 11.36 -13.00 -0.77
N VAL A 29 11.42 -12.11 0.23
CA VAL A 29 10.58 -12.26 1.44
C VAL A 29 9.09 -12.19 1.10
N PRO A 30 8.58 -11.19 0.34
CA PRO A 30 7.18 -11.20 -0.08
C PRO A 30 6.81 -12.41 -0.94
N LEU A 31 7.74 -12.92 -1.76
CA LEU A 31 7.48 -14.08 -2.61
C LEU A 31 7.36 -15.37 -1.80
N VAL A 32 8.27 -15.61 -0.85
CA VAL A 32 8.20 -16.76 0.06
C VAL A 32 6.96 -16.67 0.95
N ILE A 33 6.62 -15.48 1.47
CA ILE A 33 5.38 -15.27 2.23
C ILE A 33 4.16 -15.55 1.36
N SER A 34 4.13 -15.07 0.12
CA SER A 34 3.00 -15.29 -0.80
C SER A 34 2.84 -16.77 -1.13
N VAL A 35 3.94 -17.46 -1.47
CA VAL A 35 3.93 -18.91 -1.75
C VAL A 35 3.56 -19.71 -0.50
N GLY A 36 4.06 -19.33 0.68
CA GLY A 36 3.73 -19.95 1.95
C GLY A 36 2.26 -19.78 2.32
N LEU A 37 1.69 -18.58 2.14
CA LEU A 37 0.25 -18.34 2.33
C LEU A 37 -0.59 -19.13 1.33
N CYS A 38 -0.21 -19.16 0.04
CA CYS A 38 -0.90 -19.95 -0.96
C CYS A 38 -0.86 -21.44 -0.60
N TRP A 39 0.31 -21.96 -0.20
CA TRP A 39 0.45 -23.35 0.21
C TRP A 39 -0.42 -23.66 1.44
N LEU A 40 -0.43 -22.79 2.45
CA LEU A 40 -1.27 -22.95 3.64
C LEU A 40 -2.77 -22.88 3.30
N LEU A 41 -3.16 -22.02 2.36
CA LEU A 41 -4.51 -21.91 1.83
C LEU A 41 -4.96 -23.20 1.11
N PHE A 42 -4.07 -23.84 0.35
CA PHE A 42 -4.36 -25.08 -0.37
C PHE A 42 -4.22 -26.34 0.49
N HIS A 43 -3.38 -26.31 1.53
CA HIS A 43 -3.15 -27.43 2.45
C HIS A 43 -4.29 -27.59 3.46
N ASN A 44 -5.00 -26.51 3.81
CA ASN A 44 -6.24 -26.59 4.56
C ASN A 44 -7.36 -27.08 3.60
N GLU A 45 -7.57 -28.38 3.59
CA GLU A 45 -8.26 -29.24 2.60
C GLU A 45 -9.73 -28.90 2.21
N ASP A 46 -10.31 -27.76 2.61
CA ASP A 46 -11.73 -27.48 2.35
C ASP A 46 -12.01 -26.71 1.05
N ILE A 47 -11.00 -26.14 0.39
CA ILE A 47 -11.16 -25.41 -0.86
C ILE A 47 -11.12 -26.39 -2.04
N ASN A 48 -12.17 -27.19 -2.18
CA ASN A 48 -12.41 -27.91 -3.42
C ASN A 48 -12.60 -26.88 -4.55
N PRO A 49 -11.75 -26.86 -5.59
CA PRO A 49 -11.86 -25.90 -6.69
C PRO A 49 -13.24 -25.96 -7.38
N SER A 50 -13.87 -27.14 -7.35
CA SER A 50 -15.25 -27.37 -7.79
C SER A 50 -16.31 -26.67 -6.93
N LYS A 51 -16.15 -26.60 -5.60
CA LYS A 51 -17.05 -25.82 -4.71
C LYS A 51 -16.85 -24.31 -4.93
N MET A 52 -15.61 -23.85 -5.05
CA MET A 52 -15.29 -22.44 -5.26
C MET A 52 -15.85 -21.94 -6.60
N TRP A 53 -15.72 -22.73 -7.66
CA TRP A 53 -16.31 -22.43 -8.98
C TRP A 53 -17.83 -22.36 -8.92
N ASN A 54 -18.49 -23.22 -8.15
CA ASN A 54 -19.94 -23.24 -8.03
C ASN A 54 -20.47 -22.02 -7.25
N ILE A 55 -19.79 -21.61 -6.18
CA ILE A 55 -20.11 -20.39 -5.40
C ILE A 55 -19.94 -19.13 -6.27
N ILE A 56 -18.83 -19.01 -7.00
CA ILE A 56 -18.61 -17.87 -7.90
C ILE A 56 -19.70 -17.79 -8.98
N ARG A 57 -20.20 -18.94 -9.47
CA ARG A 57 -21.19 -18.96 -10.55
C ARG A 57 -22.64 -18.78 -10.07
N ARG A 58 -22.97 -19.17 -8.84
CA ARG A 58 -24.33 -19.07 -8.28
C ARG A 58 -24.55 -17.82 -7.44
N ASP A 59 -23.57 -17.42 -6.64
CA ASP A 59 -23.75 -16.42 -5.58
C ASP A 59 -23.04 -15.09 -5.87
N CYS A 60 -22.29 -14.99 -6.98
CA CYS A 60 -21.60 -13.76 -7.35
C CYS A 60 -22.56 -12.80 -8.07
N ASP A 61 -23.24 -11.97 -7.27
CA ASP A 61 -24.06 -10.89 -7.78
C ASP A 61 -23.17 -9.80 -8.40
N PHE A 62 -23.13 -9.76 -9.73
CA PHE A 62 -22.40 -8.73 -10.49
C PHE A 62 -22.82 -7.29 -10.11
N ARG A 63 -24.03 -7.12 -9.56
CA ARG A 63 -24.53 -5.85 -9.01
C ARG A 63 -23.62 -5.31 -7.91
N TRP A 64 -23.16 -6.17 -6.99
CA TRP A 64 -22.27 -5.76 -5.90
C TRP A 64 -20.88 -5.42 -6.40
N ILE A 65 -20.40 -6.09 -7.44
CA ILE A 65 -19.11 -5.78 -8.08
C ILE A 65 -19.17 -4.38 -8.71
N VAL A 66 -20.21 -4.11 -9.51
CA VAL A 66 -20.39 -2.79 -10.14
C VAL A 66 -20.53 -1.70 -9.08
N LEU A 67 -21.28 -1.97 -8.00
CA LEU A 67 -21.43 -1.03 -6.89
C LEU A 67 -20.09 -0.73 -6.21
N ASN A 68 -19.27 -1.76 -5.95
CA ASN A 68 -17.92 -1.58 -5.39
C ASN A 68 -17.01 -0.77 -6.31
N ILE A 69 -17.02 -1.04 -7.60
CA ILE A 69 -16.24 -0.27 -8.59
C ILE A 69 -16.70 1.19 -8.58
N PHE A 70 -18.01 1.44 -8.56
CA PHE A 70 -18.57 2.78 -8.52
C PHE A 70 -18.14 3.55 -7.26
N PHE A 71 -18.27 2.94 -6.07
CA PHE A 71 -17.80 3.54 -4.83
C PHE A 71 -16.28 3.75 -4.82
N GLY A 72 -15.51 2.83 -5.39
CA GLY A 72 -14.07 2.95 -5.53
C GLY A 72 -13.65 4.15 -6.37
N ILE A 73 -14.29 4.36 -7.53
CA ILE A 73 -14.05 5.54 -8.38
C ILE A 73 -14.46 6.81 -7.63
N MET A 74 -15.64 6.82 -7.00
CA MET A 74 -16.13 7.96 -6.24
C MET A 74 -15.17 8.35 -5.12
N ALA A 75 -14.60 7.37 -4.40
CA ALA A 75 -13.60 7.63 -3.37
C ALA A 75 -12.35 8.32 -3.93
N GLN A 76 -11.90 7.95 -5.14
CA GLN A 76 -10.79 8.63 -5.80
C GLN A 76 -11.14 10.06 -6.24
N VAL A 77 -12.38 10.29 -6.66
CA VAL A 77 -12.90 11.62 -7.01
C VAL A 77 -12.91 12.53 -5.77
N PHE A 78 -13.38 12.04 -4.62
CA PHE A 78 -13.31 12.80 -3.36
C PHE A 78 -11.87 13.11 -2.95
N ARG A 79 -10.95 12.16 -3.15
CA ARG A 79 -9.52 12.40 -2.93
C ARG A 79 -8.98 13.49 -3.85
N ALA A 80 -9.43 13.53 -5.10
CA ALA A 80 -9.09 14.60 -6.04
C ALA A 80 -9.59 15.97 -5.57
N ALA A 81 -10.84 16.02 -5.10
CA ALA A 81 -11.48 17.24 -4.59
C ALA A 81 -10.74 17.79 -3.36
N ARG A 82 -10.42 16.93 -2.39
CA ARG A 82 -9.67 17.32 -1.19
C ARG A 82 -8.29 17.89 -1.54
N TRP A 83 -7.58 17.25 -2.47
CA TRP A 83 -6.29 17.73 -2.90
C TRP A 83 -6.40 19.04 -3.70
N GLN A 84 -7.46 19.23 -4.48
CA GLN A 84 -7.74 20.50 -5.14
C GLN A 84 -7.87 21.66 -4.14
N ILE A 85 -8.53 21.43 -3.00
CA ILE A 85 -8.67 22.44 -1.94
C ILE A 85 -7.29 22.82 -1.38
N GLN A 86 -6.42 21.84 -1.14
CA GLN A 86 -5.04 22.10 -0.68
C GLN A 86 -4.19 22.85 -1.72
N LEU A 87 -4.29 22.46 -3.00
CA LEU A 87 -3.62 23.16 -4.10
C LEU A 87 -4.10 24.61 -4.22
N ARG A 88 -5.40 24.87 -4.06
CA ARG A 88 -5.96 26.21 -4.06
C ARG A 88 -5.44 27.06 -2.90
N ALA A 89 -5.24 26.47 -1.72
CA ALA A 89 -4.62 27.15 -0.58
C ALA A 89 -3.16 27.55 -0.85
N LEU A 90 -2.48 26.83 -1.75
CA LEU A 90 -1.13 27.15 -2.23
C LEU A 90 -1.11 28.12 -3.43
N GLY A 91 -2.27 28.66 -3.82
CA GLY A 91 -2.42 29.59 -4.95
C GLY A 91 -2.49 28.91 -6.33
N ILE A 92 -2.48 27.58 -6.39
CA ILE A 92 -2.53 26.80 -7.65
C ILE A 92 -3.99 26.43 -7.91
N ARG A 93 -4.53 26.73 -9.10
CA ARG A 93 -5.96 26.54 -9.41
C ARG A 93 -6.19 25.50 -10.53
N PRO A 94 -5.81 24.23 -10.32
CA PRO A 94 -6.04 23.20 -11.32
C PRO A 94 -7.52 22.90 -11.52
N SER A 95 -7.88 22.63 -12.79
CA SER A 95 -9.22 22.16 -13.14
C SER A 95 -9.50 20.79 -12.53
N PHE A 96 -10.68 20.62 -11.94
CA PHE A 96 -11.08 19.38 -11.26
C PHE A 96 -10.95 18.14 -12.17
N TRP A 97 -11.31 18.28 -13.44
CA TRP A 97 -11.19 17.18 -14.40
C TRP A 97 -9.73 16.77 -14.65
N GLN A 98 -8.82 17.73 -14.70
CA GLN A 98 -7.38 17.46 -14.88
C GLN A 98 -6.79 16.77 -13.64
N LEU A 99 -7.28 17.09 -12.45
CA LEU A 99 -6.92 16.41 -11.21
C LEU A 99 -7.38 14.94 -11.21
N VAL A 100 -8.64 14.69 -11.57
CA VAL A 100 -9.18 13.32 -11.66
C VAL A 100 -8.41 12.50 -12.68
N LEU A 101 -8.16 13.04 -13.88
CA LEU A 101 -7.35 12.38 -14.91
C LEU A 101 -5.92 12.11 -14.45
N SER A 102 -5.30 13.05 -13.73
CA SER A 102 -3.96 12.89 -13.17
C SER A 102 -3.89 11.73 -12.16
N ILE A 103 -4.93 11.58 -11.33
CA ILE A 103 -5.05 10.47 -10.39
C ILE A 103 -5.24 9.14 -11.13
N LEU A 104 -6.17 9.06 -12.08
CA LEU A 104 -6.37 7.83 -12.87
C LEU A 104 -5.11 7.43 -13.65
N GLY A 105 -4.38 8.41 -14.19
CA GLY A 105 -3.08 8.21 -14.82
C GLY A 105 -2.03 7.68 -13.83
N THR A 106 -2.02 8.16 -12.59
CA THR A 106 -1.15 7.66 -11.51
C THR A 106 -1.37 6.16 -11.29
N TYR A 107 -2.63 5.73 -11.17
CA TYR A 107 -2.95 4.31 -10.97
C TYR A 107 -2.57 3.47 -12.18
N SER A 108 -2.80 3.98 -13.39
CA SER A 108 -2.40 3.31 -14.63
C SER A 108 -0.88 3.13 -14.71
N VAL A 109 -0.11 4.18 -14.39
CA VAL A 109 1.36 4.12 -14.36
C VAL A 109 1.85 3.21 -13.25
N ASN A 110 1.20 3.18 -12.08
CA ASN A 110 1.56 2.28 -10.99
C ASN A 110 1.39 0.79 -11.34
N LEU A 111 0.48 0.45 -12.26
CA LEU A 111 0.34 -0.92 -12.76
C LEU A 111 1.53 -1.33 -13.63
N VAL A 112 2.09 -0.41 -14.42
CA VAL A 112 3.22 -0.70 -15.31
C VAL A 112 4.55 -0.60 -14.55
N PHE A 113 4.71 0.44 -13.73
CA PHE A 113 5.93 0.73 -13.00
C PHE A 113 5.62 0.98 -11.52
N PRO A 114 6.07 0.11 -10.61
CA PRO A 114 5.79 0.28 -9.19
C PRO A 114 6.43 1.57 -8.68
N ARG A 115 5.60 2.44 -8.07
CA ARG A 115 5.98 3.70 -7.39
C ARG A 115 6.27 4.91 -8.29
N LEU A 116 6.19 4.79 -9.63
CA LEU A 116 6.41 5.95 -10.53
C LEU A 116 5.17 6.82 -10.75
N GLY A 117 3.96 6.32 -10.46
CA GLY A 117 2.73 7.06 -10.72
C GLY A 117 2.61 8.34 -9.89
N GLU A 118 3.27 8.43 -8.74
CA GLU A 118 3.21 9.58 -7.84
C GLU A 118 3.96 10.79 -8.41
N VAL A 119 5.13 10.51 -9.03
CA VAL A 119 5.93 11.51 -9.74
C VAL A 119 5.20 11.96 -11.01
N TRP A 120 4.51 11.03 -11.68
CA TRP A 120 3.68 11.36 -12.85
C TRP A 120 2.59 12.38 -12.51
N ARG A 121 1.86 12.17 -11.41
CA ARG A 121 0.77 13.05 -10.97
C ARG A 121 1.22 14.49 -10.74
N THR A 122 2.30 14.63 -9.97
CA THR A 122 2.82 15.94 -9.55
C THR A 122 3.54 16.61 -10.70
N GLY A 123 4.23 15.85 -11.56
CA GLY A 123 4.83 16.35 -12.80
C GLY A 123 3.80 16.84 -13.80
N TYR A 124 2.72 16.10 -14.02
CA TYR A 124 1.63 16.49 -14.93
C TYR A 124 0.97 17.80 -14.49
N ILE A 125 0.70 17.97 -13.20
CA ILE A 125 0.08 19.18 -12.66
C ILE A 125 1.05 20.36 -12.57
N ALA A 126 2.31 20.13 -12.17
CA ALA A 126 3.34 21.16 -12.17
C ALA A 126 3.56 21.73 -13.58
N ASN A 127 3.59 20.87 -14.60
CA ASN A 127 3.75 21.29 -15.98
C ASN A 127 2.51 22.04 -16.52
N LYS A 128 1.30 21.59 -16.19
CA LYS A 128 0.05 22.22 -16.65
C LYS A 128 -0.20 23.58 -16.01
N GLU A 129 0.03 23.70 -14.71
CA GLU A 129 -0.24 24.92 -13.94
C GLU A 129 0.98 25.85 -13.84
N LYS A 130 2.11 25.52 -14.50
CA LYS A 130 3.39 26.23 -14.42
C LYS A 130 3.83 26.49 -12.97
N ALA A 131 3.52 25.55 -12.08
CA ALA A 131 3.83 25.65 -10.65
C ALA A 131 5.13 24.92 -10.33
N PRO A 132 5.88 25.36 -9.30
CA PRO A 132 7.08 24.65 -8.84
C PRO A 132 6.74 23.22 -8.43
N PHE A 133 7.41 22.24 -9.04
CA PHE A 133 7.21 20.81 -8.78
C PHE A 133 7.35 20.46 -7.30
N THR A 134 8.28 21.11 -6.60
CA THR A 134 8.54 20.91 -5.17
C THR A 134 7.33 21.27 -4.31
N THR A 135 6.61 22.33 -4.64
CA THR A 135 5.39 22.75 -3.92
C THR A 135 4.22 21.79 -4.17
N VAL A 136 4.03 21.37 -5.43
CA VAL A 136 2.97 20.40 -5.80
C VAL A 136 3.25 19.02 -5.16
N PHE A 137 4.51 18.59 -5.16
CA PHE A 137 4.93 17.34 -4.53
C PHE A 137 4.82 17.41 -3.01
N GLY A 138 5.26 18.50 -2.39
CA GLY A 138 5.15 18.73 -0.94
C GLY A 138 3.69 18.72 -0.46
N SER A 139 2.78 19.34 -1.21
CA SER A 139 1.34 19.28 -0.94
C SER A 139 0.81 17.84 -0.95
N MET A 140 1.22 17.04 -1.93
CA MET A 140 0.81 15.64 -2.03
C MET A 140 1.35 14.77 -0.90
N VAL A 141 2.60 15.01 -0.46
CA VAL A 141 3.17 14.32 0.70
C VAL A 141 2.45 14.72 1.99
N ALA A 142 2.19 16.03 2.19
CA ALA A 142 1.45 16.52 3.35
C ALA A 142 0.03 15.92 3.42
N ASP A 143 -0.66 15.86 2.26
CA ASP A 143 -1.99 15.25 2.13
C ASP A 143 -2.03 13.79 2.61
N ARG A 144 -0.96 13.02 2.32
CA ARG A 144 -0.82 11.61 2.70
C ARG A 144 -0.41 11.41 4.15
N LEU A 145 0.46 12.27 4.66
CA LEU A 145 0.81 12.24 6.09
C LEU A 145 -0.42 12.54 6.94
N ALA A 146 -1.20 13.55 6.55
CA ALA A 146 -2.47 13.86 7.21
C ALA A 146 -3.46 12.69 7.14
N ASP A 147 -3.58 12.03 5.99
CA ASP A 147 -4.43 10.85 5.80
C ASP A 147 -3.99 9.66 6.67
N THR A 148 -2.68 9.38 6.70
CA THR A 148 -2.11 8.30 7.52
C THR A 148 -2.32 8.55 9.01
N LEU A 149 -2.13 9.80 9.46
CA LEU A 149 -2.42 10.19 10.84
C LEU A 149 -3.90 10.05 11.18
N ALA A 150 -4.80 10.46 10.27
CA ALA A 150 -6.24 10.31 10.48
C ALA A 150 -6.64 8.83 10.62
N VAL A 151 -6.15 7.97 9.72
CA VAL A 151 -6.39 6.52 9.80
C VAL A 151 -5.79 5.93 11.07
N PHE A 152 -4.61 6.37 11.49
CA PHE A 152 -3.97 5.91 12.72
C PHE A 152 -4.81 6.30 13.97
N ILE A 153 -5.34 7.52 14.02
CA ILE A 153 -6.22 7.95 15.10
C ILE A 153 -7.52 7.15 15.11
N LEU A 154 -8.13 6.93 13.93
CA LEU A 154 -9.33 6.09 13.80
C LEU A 154 -9.08 4.65 14.24
N LEU A 155 -7.91 4.10 13.92
CA LEU A 155 -7.48 2.78 14.38
C LEU A 155 -7.45 2.74 15.91
N LEU A 156 -6.77 3.69 16.56
CA LEU A 156 -6.72 3.77 18.02
C LEU A 156 -8.11 3.92 18.65
N LEU A 157 -8.98 4.72 18.04
CA LEU A 157 -10.35 4.89 18.52
C LEU A 157 -11.16 3.60 18.41
N THR A 158 -10.92 2.81 17.35
CA THR A 158 -11.59 1.52 17.12
C THR A 158 -11.17 0.46 18.14
N PHE A 159 -9.97 0.57 18.74
CA PHE A 159 -9.55 -0.32 19.82
C PHE A 159 -10.37 -0.16 21.10
N ILE A 160 -11.03 0.98 21.33
CA ILE A 160 -11.85 1.22 22.52
C ILE A 160 -13.05 0.25 22.58
N PRO A 161 -13.94 0.19 21.57
CA PRO A 161 -15.00 -0.81 21.55
C PRO A 161 -14.42 -2.22 21.40
N ALA A 162 -13.45 -2.42 20.48
CA ALA A 162 -12.90 -3.74 20.19
C ALA A 162 -12.22 -4.40 21.40
N GLY A 163 -11.74 -3.63 22.39
CA GLY A 163 -11.21 -4.17 23.64
C GLY A 163 -12.23 -5.03 24.40
N THR A 164 -13.52 -4.74 24.28
CA THR A 164 -14.57 -5.56 24.91
C THR A 164 -14.75 -6.91 24.20
N GLN A 165 -14.80 -6.90 22.86
CA GLN A 165 -14.86 -8.15 22.07
C GLN A 165 -13.56 -8.94 22.21
N LEU A 166 -12.40 -8.29 22.20
CA LEU A 166 -11.10 -8.94 22.38
C LEU A 166 -11.03 -9.68 23.71
N ARG A 167 -11.52 -9.07 24.80
CA ARG A 167 -11.63 -9.75 26.11
C ARG A 167 -12.58 -10.95 26.07
N SER A 168 -13.71 -10.85 25.36
CA SER A 168 -14.64 -11.98 25.22
C SER A 168 -14.04 -13.15 24.42
N TYR A 169 -13.30 -12.86 23.34
CA TYR A 169 -12.57 -13.89 22.57
C TYR A 169 -11.44 -14.52 23.40
N LEU A 170 -10.66 -13.73 24.15
CA LEU A 170 -9.59 -14.24 25.02
C LEU A 170 -10.13 -15.09 26.18
N SER A 171 -11.34 -14.80 26.69
CA SER A 171 -11.98 -15.62 27.72
C SER A 171 -12.55 -16.94 27.18
N GLN A 172 -12.88 -17.00 25.89
CA GLN A 172 -13.41 -18.19 25.23
C GLN A 172 -12.29 -19.15 24.79
N ASP A 173 -11.15 -18.60 24.35
CA ASP A 173 -9.93 -19.34 23.99
C ASP A 173 -8.82 -19.15 25.04
N GLY A 174 -9.07 -19.57 26.28
CA GLY A 174 -8.09 -19.49 27.39
C GLY A 174 -6.73 -20.16 27.10
N GLY A 175 -6.65 -21.01 26.06
CA GLY A 175 -5.41 -21.64 25.58
C GLY A 175 -4.61 -20.83 24.54
N MET A 176 -5.15 -19.72 24.00
CA MET A 176 -4.39 -18.88 23.06
C MET A 176 -3.36 -18.01 23.78
N LEU A 177 -3.70 -17.50 24.97
CA LEU A 177 -2.75 -16.78 25.82
C LEU A 177 -1.61 -17.70 26.28
N SER A 178 -1.92 -18.92 26.71
CA SER A 178 -0.88 -19.88 27.08
C SER A 178 0.00 -20.25 25.88
N LYS A 179 -0.55 -20.45 24.69
CA LYS A 179 0.24 -20.67 23.46
C LYS A 179 1.12 -19.48 23.05
N LEU A 180 0.67 -18.25 23.28
CA LEU A 180 1.46 -17.05 23.04
C LEU A 180 2.60 -16.91 24.07
N PHE A 181 2.33 -17.20 25.35
CA PHE A 181 3.35 -17.27 26.39
C PHE A 181 4.35 -18.40 26.10
N ASP A 182 3.87 -19.60 25.73
CA ASP A 182 4.70 -20.74 25.33
C ASP A 182 5.55 -20.45 24.08
N LEU A 183 5.04 -19.66 23.11
CA LEU A 183 5.81 -19.21 21.95
C LEU A 183 6.85 -18.14 22.33
N LEU A 184 6.49 -17.17 23.17
CA LEU A 184 7.40 -16.12 23.67
C LEU A 184 8.51 -16.69 24.56
N GLU A 185 8.20 -17.72 25.33
CA GLU A 185 9.11 -18.47 26.19
C GLU A 185 9.80 -19.62 25.43
N SER A 186 9.38 -19.89 24.18
CA SER A 186 9.99 -20.94 23.38
C SER A 186 11.47 -20.63 23.16
N PRO A 187 12.35 -21.59 23.42
CA PRO A 187 13.80 -21.41 23.28
C PRO A 187 14.24 -21.17 21.83
N VAL A 188 13.34 -21.25 20.85
CA VAL A 188 13.56 -20.97 19.43
C VAL A 188 13.54 -19.46 19.13
N LEU A 189 12.87 -18.64 19.95
CA LEU A 189 12.79 -17.18 19.77
C LEU A 189 13.94 -16.42 20.44
N TRP A 190 14.48 -16.96 21.55
CA TRP A 190 15.60 -16.37 22.31
C TRP A 190 16.92 -17.14 22.20
N GLY A 191 16.87 -18.40 21.79
CA GLY A 191 18.04 -19.21 21.49
C GLY A 191 18.41 -19.09 20.02
N ARG A 192 19.71 -18.94 19.76
CA ARG A 192 20.31 -19.23 18.47
C ARG A 192 19.95 -20.62 17.96
#